data_AF-A0AAE1WLR6-F1
#
_entry.id   AF-A0AAE1WLR6-F1
#
_cell.length_a   1.000
_cell.length_b   1.000
_cell.length_c   1.000
_cell.angle_alpha   90.00
_cell.angle_beta   90.00
_cell.angle_gamma   90.00
#
_symmetry.space_group_name_H-M   'P 1'
#
loop_
_entity.id
_entity.type
_entity.pdbx_description
1 polymer ?
#
loop_
_entity_poly.entity_id
_entity_poly.type
_entity_poly.pdbx_seq_one_letter_code
_entity_poly.pdbx_strand_id
1 'polypeptide(L)'
;MTEDREKRIMEQKVVSSESKRLCLQSAFAEVSMAKGLIWATAEDMARNRGRVLSLYRQILRSLNSPELPLNLAARLAKKAEARAIFLVGSEEQSLHNIEDLIDTAEYALSVLKKGEIPNISNKSI
;
A
#
# COMPACT_ATOMS: atom_id res chain seq x y z
N MET A 1 -11.64 -0.95 60.00
CA MET A 1 -12.49 -1.35 58.84
C MET A 1 -12.13 -0.63 57.54
N THR A 2 -11.05 0.15 57.48
CA THR A 2 -10.66 0.97 56.29
C THR A 2 -9.59 0.31 55.42
N GLU A 3 -8.72 -0.53 55.99
CA GLU A 3 -7.59 -1.16 55.28
C GLU A 3 -8.03 -2.16 54.19
N ASP A 4 -9.11 -2.92 54.42
CA ASP A 4 -9.63 -3.89 53.44
C ASP A 4 -10.27 -3.25 52.20
N ARG A 5 -10.65 -1.97 52.30
CA ARG A 5 -11.21 -1.22 51.17
C ARG A 5 -10.10 -0.68 50.28
N GLU A 6 -8.98 -0.24 50.87
CA GLU A 6 -7.82 0.25 50.14
C GLU A 6 -7.10 -0.86 49.38
N LYS A 7 -6.98 -2.06 49.98
CA LYS A 7 -6.44 -3.24 49.29
C LYS A 7 -7.21 -3.59 48.02
N ARG A 8 -8.55 -3.60 48.09
CA ARG A 8 -9.41 -3.85 46.91
C ARG A 8 -9.25 -2.80 45.81
N ILE A 9 -9.07 -1.53 46.18
CA ILE A 9 -8.86 -0.45 45.22
C ILE A 9 -7.48 -0.58 44.54
N MET A 10 -6.45 -0.98 45.29
CA MET A 10 -5.12 -1.24 44.74
C MET A 10 -5.12 -2.44 43.80
N GLU A 11 -5.77 -3.55 44.19
CA GLU A 11 -5.91 -4.74 43.36
C GLU A 11 -6.65 -4.45 42.05
N GLN A 12 -7.76 -3.71 42.09
CA GLN A 12 -8.46 -3.29 40.86
C GLN A 12 -7.61 -2.38 39.96
N LYS A 13 -6.80 -1.50 40.54
CA LYS A 13 -5.87 -0.65 39.77
C LYS A 13 -4.77 -1.49 39.11
N VAL A 14 -4.24 -2.49 39.82
CA VAL A 14 -3.23 -3.42 39.28
C VAL A 14 -3.82 -4.21 38.12
N VAL A 15 -5.00 -4.83 38.28
CA VAL A 15 -5.67 -5.60 37.22
C VAL A 15 -5.99 -4.73 35.99
N SER A 16 -6.48 -3.50 36.18
CA SER A 16 -6.71 -2.57 35.07
C SER A 16 -5.42 -2.18 34.35
N SER A 17 -4.33 -2.00 35.09
CA SER A 17 -3.03 -1.68 34.52
C SER A 17 -2.40 -2.86 33.77
N GLU A 18 -2.63 -4.09 34.23
CA GLU A 18 -2.19 -5.32 33.55
C GLU A 18 -2.99 -5.58 32.28
N SER A 19 -4.32 -5.42 32.29
CA SER A 19 -5.13 -5.47 31.05
C SER A 19 -4.72 -4.40 30.04
N LYS A 20 -4.39 -3.19 30.49
CA LYS A 20 -3.85 -2.13 29.62
C LYS A 20 -2.47 -2.50 29.07
N ARG A 21 -1.59 -3.12 29.86
CA ARG A 21 -0.29 -3.63 29.38
C ARG A 21 -0.44 -4.75 28.37
N LEU A 22 -1.36 -5.69 28.59
CA LEU A 22 -1.63 -6.80 27.66
C LEU A 22 -2.16 -6.29 26.31
N CYS A 23 -3.09 -5.32 26.33
CA CYS A 23 -3.63 -4.71 25.12
C CYS A 23 -2.60 -3.83 24.38
N LEU A 24 -1.75 -3.12 25.14
CA LEU A 24 -0.63 -2.39 24.55
C LEU A 24 0.45 -3.34 24.00
N GLN A 25 0.73 -4.45 24.68
CA GLN A 25 1.67 -5.47 24.18
C GLN A 25 1.16 -6.14 22.90
N SER A 26 -0.14 -6.44 22.80
CA SER A 26 -0.71 -7.00 21.57
C SER A 26 -0.66 -5.99 20.42
N ALA A 27 -1.01 -4.72 20.66
CA ALA A 27 -0.92 -3.66 19.66
C ALA A 27 0.54 -3.35 19.26
N PHE A 28 1.47 -3.40 20.22
CA PHE A 28 2.89 -3.18 19.97
C PHE A 28 3.53 -4.38 19.24
N ALA A 29 3.08 -5.61 19.52
CA ALA A 29 3.49 -6.81 18.80
C ALA A 29 3.06 -6.76 17.32
N GLU A 30 1.82 -6.33 17.03
CA GLU A 30 1.33 -6.09 15.65
C GLU A 30 2.17 -5.04 14.92
N VAL A 31 2.50 -3.91 15.58
CA VAL A 31 3.32 -2.85 14.98
C VAL A 31 4.78 -3.27 14.79
N SER A 32 5.30 -4.17 15.64
CA SER A 32 6.69 -4.64 15.55
C SER A 32 6.92 -5.68 14.44
N MET A 33 5.92 -6.51 14.14
CA MET A 33 5.97 -7.47 13.03
C MET A 33 5.98 -6.77 11.66
N ALA A 34 5.48 -5.54 11.57
CA ALA A 34 5.44 -4.76 10.34
C ALA A 34 6.76 -4.05 9.98
N LYS A 35 7.75 -3.98 10.89
CA LYS A 35 8.96 -3.13 10.72
C LYS A 35 10.25 -3.89 10.39
N GLY A 36 10.20 -5.20 10.20
CA GLY A 36 11.40 -6.03 9.98
C GLY A 36 11.36 -6.99 8.80
N LEU A 37 10.23 -7.13 8.10
CA LEU A 37 10.18 -7.94 6.88
C LEU A 37 10.58 -7.06 5.69
N ILE A 38 11.62 -7.48 4.98
CA ILE A 38 12.03 -6.83 3.72
C ILE A 38 11.20 -7.39 2.55
N TRP A 39 10.69 -8.61 2.71
CA TRP A 39 9.90 -9.34 1.72
C TRP A 39 8.43 -9.47 2.15
N ALA A 40 7.54 -9.41 1.18
CA ALA A 40 6.11 -9.61 1.33
C ALA A 40 5.79 -11.08 1.57
N THR A 41 4.85 -11.34 2.48
CA THR A 41 4.29 -12.69 2.64
C THR A 41 3.23 -12.97 1.57
N ALA A 42 2.85 -14.24 1.39
CA ALA A 42 1.76 -14.61 0.50
C ALA A 42 0.42 -13.94 0.88
N GLU A 43 0.22 -13.65 2.17
CA GLU A 43 -0.95 -12.94 2.67
C GLU A 43 -0.93 -11.46 2.25
N ASP A 44 0.22 -10.81 2.33
CA ASP A 44 0.42 -9.43 1.86
C ASP A 44 0.15 -9.31 0.35
N MET A 45 0.67 -10.26 -0.44
CA MET A 45 0.41 -10.30 -1.88
C MET A 45 -1.08 -10.50 -2.19
N ALA A 46 -1.77 -11.36 -1.44
CA ALA A 46 -3.20 -11.60 -1.60
C ALA A 46 -4.03 -10.34 -1.27
N ARG A 47 -3.67 -9.60 -0.22
CA ARG A 47 -4.30 -8.32 0.14
C ARG A 47 -4.12 -7.26 -0.96
N ASN A 48 -2.92 -7.16 -1.52
CA ASN A 48 -2.60 -6.13 -2.52
C ASN A 48 -3.17 -6.43 -3.93
N ARG A 49 -3.46 -7.70 -4.23
CA ARG A 49 -3.96 -8.13 -5.56
C ARG A 49 -5.16 -7.32 -6.05
N GLY A 50 -6.12 -7.03 -5.17
CA GLY A 50 -7.31 -6.25 -5.51
C GLY A 50 -6.98 -4.81 -5.95
N ARG A 51 -6.10 -4.14 -5.19
CA ARG A 51 -5.64 -2.77 -5.46
C ARG A 51 -4.87 -2.70 -6.78
N VAL A 52 -3.91 -3.60 -6.98
CA VAL A 52 -3.09 -3.66 -8.20
C VAL A 52 -3.94 -3.90 -9.45
N LEU A 53 -4.88 -4.86 -9.41
CA LEU A 53 -5.78 -5.10 -10.54
C LEU A 53 -6.72 -3.93 -10.83
N SER A 54 -7.16 -3.21 -9.79
CA SER A 54 -7.94 -1.99 -9.97
C SER A 54 -7.14 -0.90 -10.66
N LEU A 55 -5.91 -0.65 -10.20
CA LEU A 55 -4.99 0.34 -10.79
C LEU A 55 -4.70 0.02 -12.25
N TYR A 56 -4.36 -1.25 -12.56
CA TYR A 56 -4.13 -1.70 -13.93
C TYR A 56 -5.32 -1.40 -14.86
N ARG A 57 -6.54 -1.76 -14.43
CA ARG A 57 -7.75 -1.49 -15.22
C ARG A 57 -8.05 0.00 -15.35
N GLN A 58 -7.76 0.80 -14.32
CA GLN A 58 -7.92 2.25 -14.39
C GLN A 58 -6.95 2.87 -15.39
N ILE A 59 -5.66 2.50 -15.34
CA ILE A 59 -4.64 2.97 -16.28
C ILE A 59 -5.02 2.60 -17.72
N LEU A 60 -5.42 1.35 -17.99
CA LEU A 60 -5.84 0.93 -19.32
C LEU A 60 -7.07 1.70 -19.83
N ARG A 61 -7.99 2.09 -18.93
CA ARG A 61 -9.14 2.94 -19.28
C ARG A 61 -8.70 4.37 -19.58
N SER A 62 -7.83 4.96 -18.76
CA SER A 62 -7.31 6.32 -18.97
C SER A 62 -6.49 6.42 -20.27
N LEU A 63 -5.69 5.41 -20.61
CA LEU A 63 -4.98 5.32 -21.89
C LEU A 63 -5.91 5.22 -23.11
N ASN A 64 -7.17 4.86 -22.91
CA ASN A 64 -8.22 4.86 -23.94
C ASN A 64 -9.04 6.15 -23.96
N SER A 65 -8.85 7.07 -23.00
CA SER A 65 -9.63 8.31 -22.95
C SER A 65 -9.36 9.17 -24.19
N PRO A 66 -10.40 9.69 -24.86
CA PRO A 66 -10.22 10.61 -25.99
C PRO A 66 -9.55 11.92 -25.58
N GLU A 67 -9.56 12.27 -24.29
CA GLU A 67 -8.93 13.48 -23.73
C GLU A 67 -7.40 13.44 -23.83
N LEU A 68 -6.81 12.24 -23.93
CA LEU A 68 -5.37 12.07 -24.06
C LEU A 68 -4.95 12.29 -25.52
N PRO A 69 -4.01 13.20 -25.83
CA PRO A 69 -3.62 13.52 -27.20
C PRO A 69 -2.67 12.47 -27.81
N LEU A 70 -3.11 11.20 -27.81
CA LEU A 70 -2.36 10.07 -28.37
C LEU A 70 -3.02 9.55 -29.65
N ASN A 71 -2.21 9.34 -30.68
CA ASN A 71 -2.61 8.58 -31.86
C ASN A 71 -2.81 7.09 -31.53
N LEU A 72 -3.45 6.34 -32.43
CA LEU A 72 -3.79 4.93 -32.20
C LEU A 72 -2.55 4.06 -31.93
N ALA A 73 -1.47 4.26 -32.70
CA ALA A 73 -0.22 3.51 -32.53
C ALA A 73 0.41 3.76 -31.15
N ALA A 74 0.45 5.01 -30.71
CA ALA A 74 0.97 5.40 -29.41
C ALA A 74 0.12 4.83 -28.26
N ARG A 75 -1.21 4.79 -28.41
CA ARG A 75 -2.09 4.13 -27.42
C ARG A 75 -1.81 2.64 -27.30
N LEU A 76 -1.63 1.95 -28.42
CA LEU A 76 -1.31 0.52 -28.42
C LEU A 76 0.06 0.26 -27.78
N ALA A 77 1.06 1.07 -28.12
CA ALA A 77 2.39 1.00 -27.53
C ALA A 77 2.35 1.21 -26.00
N LYS A 78 1.68 2.28 -25.52
CA LYS A 78 1.56 2.55 -24.08
C LYS A 78 0.78 1.47 -23.32
N LYS A 79 -0.21 0.84 -23.95
CA LYS A 79 -0.88 -0.33 -23.34
C LYS A 79 0.03 -1.55 -23.26
N ALA A 80 0.89 -1.76 -24.26
CA ALA A 80 1.86 -2.85 -24.23
C ALA A 80 2.91 -2.62 -23.14
N GLU A 81 3.43 -1.39 -23.01
CA GLU A 81 4.31 -0.99 -21.91
C GLU A 81 3.65 -1.20 -20.54
N ALA A 82 2.42 -0.71 -20.35
CA ALA A 82 1.68 -0.90 -19.11
C ALA A 82 1.51 -2.40 -18.77
N ARG A 83 1.20 -3.23 -19.77
CA ARG A 83 1.12 -4.70 -19.58
C ARG A 83 2.45 -5.29 -19.14
N ALA A 84 3.55 -4.91 -19.78
CA ALA A 84 4.87 -5.41 -19.44
C ALA A 84 5.26 -5.04 -18.00
N ILE A 85 5.03 -3.79 -17.60
CA ILE A 85 5.32 -3.31 -16.24
C ILE A 85 4.51 -4.09 -15.20
N PHE A 86 3.20 -4.24 -15.39
CA PHE A 86 2.35 -4.97 -14.43
C PHE A 86 2.64 -6.47 -14.40
N LEU A 87 3.11 -7.06 -15.50
CA LEU A 87 3.54 -8.46 -15.53
C LEU A 87 4.81 -8.65 -14.69
N VAL A 88 5.85 -7.86 -14.95
CA VAL A 88 7.11 -7.94 -14.21
C VAL A 88 6.91 -7.56 -12.74
N GLY A 89 6.15 -6.50 -12.47
CA GLY A 89 5.85 -6.08 -11.11
C GLY A 89 5.00 -7.08 -10.31
N SER A 90 4.35 -8.05 -10.96
CA SER A 90 3.59 -9.10 -10.25
C SER A 90 4.47 -10.16 -9.60
N GLU A 91 5.74 -10.23 -10.00
CA GLU A 91 6.74 -11.16 -9.45
C GLU A 91 7.54 -10.51 -8.30
N GLU A 92 7.38 -9.21 -8.06
CA GLU A 92 8.11 -8.48 -7.03
C GLU A 92 7.66 -8.89 -5.62
N GLN A 93 8.63 -9.08 -4.74
CA GLN A 93 8.41 -9.50 -3.36
C GLN A 93 8.98 -8.50 -2.35
N SER A 94 9.86 -7.59 -2.74
CA SER A 94 10.35 -6.53 -1.85
C SER A 94 9.20 -5.59 -1.47
N LEU A 95 8.93 -5.44 -0.17
CA LEU A 95 7.84 -4.56 0.30
C LEU A 95 8.05 -3.11 -0.16
N HIS A 96 9.29 -2.63 -0.11
CA HIS A 96 9.64 -1.28 -0.55
C HIS A 96 9.40 -1.11 -2.05
N ASN A 97 9.82 -2.08 -2.88
CA ASN A 97 9.61 -2.00 -4.33
C ASN A 97 8.12 -2.07 -4.68
N ILE A 98 7.34 -2.89 -3.97
CA ILE A 98 5.89 -2.99 -4.17
C ILE A 98 5.22 -1.65 -3.86
N GLU A 99 5.61 -0.99 -2.77
CA GLU A 99 5.10 0.33 -2.40
C GLU A 99 5.46 1.38 -3.46
N ASP A 100 6.73 1.43 -3.88
CA ASP A 100 7.20 2.34 -4.93
C ASP A 100 6.49 2.12 -6.28
N LEU A 101 6.22 0.86 -6.65
CA LEU A 101 5.49 0.50 -7.86
C LEU A 101 4.03 0.96 -7.79
N ILE A 102 3.40 0.82 -6.63
CA ILE A 102 2.02 1.28 -6.39
C ILE A 102 1.95 2.81 -6.46
N ASP A 103 2.86 3.51 -5.78
CA ASP A 103 2.93 4.97 -5.78
C ASP A 103 3.18 5.51 -7.19
N THR A 104 4.07 4.86 -7.95
CA THR A 104 4.33 5.20 -9.35
C THR A 104 3.08 5.00 -10.21
N ALA A 105 2.33 3.92 -10.00
CA ALA A 105 1.09 3.66 -10.73
C ALA A 105 -0.01 4.67 -10.38
N GLU A 106 -0.12 5.07 -9.11
CA GLU A 106 -1.06 6.10 -8.65
C GLU A 106 -0.71 7.47 -9.20
N TYR A 107 0.58 7.83 -9.19
CA TYR A 107 1.07 9.05 -9.82
C TYR A 107 0.76 9.05 -11.32
N ALA A 108 1.12 7.99 -12.05
CA ALA A 108 0.84 7.87 -13.48
C ALA A 108 -0.66 8.00 -13.78
N LEU A 109 -1.52 7.35 -12.98
CA LEU A 109 -2.96 7.46 -13.13
C LEU A 109 -3.47 8.88 -12.89
N SER A 110 -2.92 9.59 -11.89
CA SER A 110 -3.30 10.98 -11.60
C SER A 110 -2.99 11.91 -12.77
N VAL A 111 -1.85 11.71 -13.44
CA VAL A 111 -1.42 12.48 -14.61
C VAL A 111 -2.29 12.13 -15.83
N LEU A 112 -2.52 10.83 -16.07
CA LEU A 112 -3.38 10.38 -17.18
C LEU A 112 -4.82 10.88 -17.05
N LYS A 113 -5.35 10.99 -15.83
CA LYS A 113 -6.68 11.57 -15.57
C LYS A 113 -6.76 13.08 -15.87
N LYS A 114 -5.64 13.78 -15.91
CA LYS A 114 -5.57 15.20 -16.34
C LYS A 114 -5.45 15.35 -17.86
N GLY A 115 -5.39 14.24 -18.61
CA GLY A 115 -5.13 14.29 -20.06
C GLY A 115 -3.65 14.54 -20.40
N GLU A 116 -2.76 14.39 -19.42
CA GLU A 116 -1.32 14.55 -19.60
C GLU A 116 -0.62 13.18 -19.70
N ILE A 117 0.55 13.17 -20.35
CA ILE A 117 1.39 11.98 -20.42
C ILE A 117 2.48 12.12 -19.35
N PRO A 118 2.63 11.16 -18.42
CA PRO A 118 3.68 11.22 -17.42
C PRO A 118 5.05 11.23 -18.09
N ASN A 119 5.78 12.33 -17.90
CA ASN A 119 7.11 12.54 -18.45
C ASN A 119 8.17 12.19 -17.40
N ILE A 120 9.09 11.29 -17.75
CA ILE A 120 10.13 10.79 -16.85
C ILE A 120 11.35 11.74 -16.83
N SER A 121 11.35 12.79 -17.66
CA SER A 121 12.51 13.69 -17.87
C SER A 121 12.84 14.65 -16.72
N ASN A 122 12.06 14.67 -15.62
CA ASN A 122 12.25 15.59 -14.49
C ASN A 122 12.69 14.87 -13.20
N LYS A 123 13.68 13.97 -13.30
CA LYS A 123 14.54 13.65 -12.14
C LYS A 123 15.97 13.98 -12.53
N SER A 124 16.35 15.23 -12.31
CA SER A 124 17.75 15.60 -12.14
C SER A 124 18.25 14.86 -10.89
N ILE A 125 18.95 13.76 -11.10
CA ILE A 125 19.84 13.17 -10.09
C ILE A 125 21.15 13.97 -10.16
#